data_AF-S7WXQ3-F1
#
_entry.id   AF-S7WXQ3-F1
#
_cell.length_a   1.000
_cell.length_b   1.000
_cell.length_c   1.000
_cell.angle_alpha   90.00
_cell.angle_beta   90.00
_cell.angle_gamma   90.00
#
_symmetry.space_group_name_H-M   'P 1'
#
loop_
_entity.id
_entity.type
_entity.pdbx_description
1 polymer ?
#
loop_
_entity_poly.entity_id
_entity_poly.type
_entity_poly.pdbx_seq_one_letter_code
_entity_poly.pdbx_strand_id
1 'polypeptide(L)'
;MSNKLSSVIYQYRNYKADQVLTHTQLNETIAYFEDQDRLTRIALTGVGIVHGLTISTRATEGGDQFVVKQGVGITTDGDLILLHEQLSEEEPKEKT
;
A
#
# COMPACT_ATOMS: atom_id res chain seq x y z
N MET A 1 -4.59 13.29 -8.88
CA MET A 1 -4.24 12.66 -7.58
C MET A 1 -3.53 13.71 -6.73
N SER A 2 -3.95 13.92 -5.49
CA SER A 2 -3.28 14.88 -4.59
C SER A 2 -1.99 14.25 -4.05
N ASN A 3 -0.87 14.97 -4.09
CA ASN A 3 0.39 14.49 -3.53
C ASN A 3 0.23 14.33 -2.01
N LYS A 4 0.38 13.11 -1.51
CA LYS A 4 0.08 12.76 -0.12
C LYS A 4 1.20 13.17 0.84
N LEU A 5 2.36 13.61 0.33
CA LEU A 5 3.45 14.19 1.12
C LEU A 5 3.39 15.71 1.21
N SER A 6 2.45 16.36 0.51
CA SER A 6 2.30 17.82 0.60
C SER A 6 1.81 18.31 1.97
N SER A 7 1.24 17.41 2.78
CA SER A 7 0.76 17.67 4.14
C SER A 7 0.97 16.42 5.01
N VAL A 8 2.16 16.27 5.59
CA VAL A 8 2.53 15.14 6.45
C VAL A 8 2.23 15.45 7.92
N ILE A 9 1.60 14.51 8.62
CA ILE A 9 1.34 14.61 10.06
C ILE A 9 2.53 14.05 10.84
N TYR A 10 3.23 14.91 11.58
CA TYR A 10 4.40 14.53 12.39
C TYR A 10 4.11 14.32 13.87
N GLN A 11 2.90 14.62 14.33
CA GLN A 11 2.52 14.52 15.74
C GLN A 11 1.24 13.73 15.89
N TYR A 12 1.19 12.86 16.90
CA TYR A 12 -0.01 12.12 17.28
C TYR A 12 -0.73 12.81 18.44
N ARG A 13 -2.00 12.47 18.62
CA ARG A 13 -2.84 13.02 19.69
C ARG A 13 -2.67 12.23 20.98
N ASN A 14 -2.56 12.93 22.11
CA ASN A 14 -2.63 12.32 23.43
C ASN A 14 -4.09 12.19 23.89
N TYR A 15 -4.48 11.01 24.34
CA TYR A 15 -5.82 10.73 24.87
C TYR A 15 -5.84 10.80 26.39
N LYS A 16 -6.96 11.29 26.96
CA LYS A 16 -7.18 11.34 28.41
C LYS A 16 -8.19 10.27 28.85
N ALA A 17 -8.13 9.89 30.12
CA ALA A 17 -9.15 9.03 30.73
C ALA A 17 -10.54 9.67 30.58
N ASP A 18 -11.56 8.83 30.33
CA ASP A 18 -12.96 9.21 30.13
C ASP A 18 -13.22 10.20 28.98
N GLN A 19 -12.28 10.35 28.05
CA GLN A 19 -12.46 11.18 26.86
C GLN A 19 -13.44 10.52 25.88
N VAL A 20 -14.48 11.25 25.48
CA VAL A 20 -15.33 10.87 24.35
C VAL A 20 -14.57 11.11 23.05
N LEU A 21 -14.37 10.05 22.26
CA LEU A 21 -13.63 10.10 21.00
C LEU A 21 -14.53 10.53 19.85
N THR A 22 -14.00 11.39 18.98
CA THR A 22 -14.66 11.76 17.72
C THR A 22 -14.04 10.99 16.55
N HIS A 23 -14.80 10.82 15.47
CA HIS A 23 -14.29 10.21 14.24
C HIS A 23 -13.03 10.94 13.71
N THR A 24 -12.98 12.27 13.84
CA THR A 24 -11.82 13.07 13.46
C THR A 24 -10.58 12.68 14.25
N GLN A 25 -10.70 12.51 15.57
CA GLN A 25 -9.58 12.11 16.44
C GLN A 25 -9.08 10.71 16.14
N LEU A 26 -9.94 9.81 15.68
CA LEU A 26 -9.54 8.45 15.28
C LEU A 26 -8.85 8.46 13.92
N ASN A 27 -9.44 9.17 12.94
CA ASN A 27 -8.89 9.27 11.60
C ASN A 27 -7.53 10.00 11.59
N GLU A 28 -7.35 11.05 12.40
CA GLU A 28 -6.06 11.75 12.56
C GLU A 28 -4.96 10.80 13.04
N THR A 29 -5.27 9.92 13.99
CA THR A 29 -4.29 8.97 14.54
C THR A 29 -3.92 7.89 13.53
N ILE A 30 -4.89 7.37 12.78
CA ILE A 30 -4.61 6.42 11.70
C ILE A 30 -3.74 7.09 10.62
N ALA A 31 -4.10 8.30 10.20
CA ALA A 31 -3.35 9.06 9.21
C ALA A 31 -1.90 9.34 9.65
N TYR A 32 -1.68 9.65 10.94
CA TYR A 32 -0.32 9.78 11.49
C TYR A 32 0.50 8.50 11.30
N PHE A 33 -0.05 7.32 11.63
CA PHE A 33 0.67 6.06 11.48
C PHE A 33 0.97 5.72 10.01
N GLU A 34 0.01 5.96 9.11
CA GLU A 34 0.22 5.79 7.66
C GLU A 34 1.35 6.69 7.14
N ASP A 35 1.38 7.95 7.59
CA ASP A 35 2.44 8.88 7.22
C ASP A 35 3.81 8.47 7.76
N GLN A 36 3.91 8.01 9.02
CA GLN A 36 5.16 7.49 9.55
C GLN A 36 5.66 6.28 8.76
N ASP A 37 4.77 5.35 8.42
CA ASP A 37 5.10 4.17 7.63
C ASP A 37 5.59 4.53 6.21
N ARG A 38 4.91 5.48 5.54
CA ARG A 38 5.33 6.02 4.23
C ARG A 38 6.70 6.71 4.30
N LEU A 39 6.96 7.49 5.36
CA LEU A 39 8.24 8.16 5.57
C LEU A 39 9.40 7.17 5.70
N THR A 40 9.20 6.01 6.35
CA THR A 40 10.26 4.99 6.45
C THR A 40 10.73 4.51 5.07
N ARG A 41 9.81 4.39 4.11
CA ARG A 41 10.10 3.89 2.76
C ARG A 41 10.74 4.94 1.86
N ILE A 42 10.37 6.21 2.01
CA ILE A 42 10.97 7.31 1.24
C ILE A 42 12.39 7.60 1.72
N ALA A 43 12.62 7.59 3.03
CA ALA A 43 13.88 8.03 3.63
C ALA A 43 14.97 6.94 3.71
N LEU A 44 14.62 5.65 3.69
CA LEU A 44 15.58 4.55 3.94
C LEU A 44 15.62 3.50 2.83
N THR A 45 14.47 2.99 2.36
CA THR A 45 14.41 1.82 1.46
C THR A 45 14.46 2.19 -0.03
N GLY A 46 14.42 3.48 -0.36
CA GLY A 46 14.34 3.97 -1.74
C GLY A 46 12.97 3.73 -2.38
N VAL A 47 12.73 4.37 -3.52
CA VAL A 47 11.46 4.30 -4.27
C VAL A 47 11.69 3.60 -5.60
N GLY A 48 10.70 2.86 -6.09
CA GLY A 48 10.78 2.09 -7.33
C GLY A 48 10.30 0.65 -7.20
N ILE A 49 10.70 -0.20 -8.15
CA ILE A 49 10.35 -1.63 -8.16
C ILE A 49 11.29 -2.35 -7.19
N VAL A 50 10.73 -2.97 -6.16
CA VAL A 50 11.49 -3.75 -5.16
C VAL A 50 11.70 -5.18 -5.67
N HIS A 51 10.63 -5.82 -6.15
CA HIS A 51 10.66 -7.18 -6.70
C HIS A 51 9.54 -7.40 -7.72
N GLY A 52 9.74 -8.24 -8.73
CA GLY A 52 8.70 -8.57 -9.70
C GLY A 52 8.31 -7.38 -10.59
N LEU A 53 7.00 -7.14 -10.78
CA LEU A 53 6.43 -6.07 -11.62
C LEU A 53 7.02 -6.03 -13.04
N THR A 54 7.41 -7.18 -13.56
CA THR A 54 8.03 -7.29 -14.89
C THR A 54 6.96 -7.18 -15.97
N ILE A 55 7.28 -6.42 -17.01
CA ILE A 55 6.40 -6.25 -18.16
C ILE A 55 6.70 -7.36 -19.18
N SER A 56 5.64 -7.97 -19.71
CA SER A 56 5.70 -8.89 -20.83
C SER A 56 4.66 -8.52 -21.88
N THR A 57 4.94 -8.81 -23.14
CA THR A 57 3.99 -8.62 -24.24
C THR A 57 3.31 -9.92 -24.59
N ARG A 58 2.01 -9.84 -24.89
CA ARG A 58 1.21 -10.95 -25.39
C ARG A 58 0.53 -10.49 -26.67
N ALA A 59 0.88 -11.11 -27.79
CA ALA A 59 0.19 -10.89 -29.05
C ALA A 59 -1.24 -11.44 -28.94
N THR A 60 -2.22 -10.64 -29.32
CA THR A 60 -3.63 -11.05 -29.42
C THR A 60 -4.18 -10.67 -30.79
N GLU A 61 -5.27 -11.30 -31.22
CA GLU A 61 -5.86 -11.05 -32.55
C GLU A 61 -6.27 -9.57 -32.77
N GLY A 62 -6.44 -8.79 -31.69
CA GLY A 62 -6.76 -7.36 -31.72
C GLY A 62 -5.59 -6.40 -31.47
N GLY A 63 -4.35 -6.89 -31.35
CA GLY A 63 -3.16 -6.07 -31.09
C GLY A 63 -2.28 -6.58 -29.94
N ASP A 64 -1.21 -5.85 -29.66
CA ASP A 64 -0.27 -6.19 -28.59
C ASP A 64 -0.82 -5.78 -27.21
N GLN A 65 -0.89 -6.75 -26.29
CA GLN A 65 -1.26 -6.51 -24.90
C GLN A 65 -0.01 -6.50 -24.01
N PHE A 66 0.09 -5.50 -23.14
CA PHE A 66 1.09 -5.48 -22.07
C PHE A 66 0.54 -6.14 -20.81
N VAL A 67 1.28 -7.10 -20.27
CA VAL A 67 0.94 -7.82 -19.04
C VAL A 67 2.01 -7.54 -18.00
N VAL A 68 1.59 -7.00 -16.85
CA VAL A 68 2.44 -6.78 -15.68
C VAL A 68 2.33 -8.00 -14.77
N LYS A 69 3.45 -8.66 -14.50
CA LYS A 69 3.49 -9.79 -13.57
C LYS A 69 3.45 -9.32 -12.13
N GLN A 70 3.06 -10.21 -11.22
CA GLN A 70 3.08 -9.98 -9.78
C GLN A 70 4.40 -9.41 -9.27
N GLY A 71 4.34 -8.62 -8.19
CA GLY A 71 5.49 -8.00 -7.57
C GLY A 71 5.13 -6.91 -6.57
N VAL A 72 6.18 -6.26 -6.09
CA VAL A 72 6.15 -5.23 -5.05
C VAL A 72 6.90 -4.00 -5.53
N GLY A 73 6.27 -2.84 -5.36
CA GLY A 73 6.87 -1.53 -5.66
C GLY A 73 6.56 -0.52 -4.58
N ILE A 74 7.36 0.55 -4.55
CA ILE A 74 7.20 1.70 -3.65
C ILE A 74 7.10 2.95 -4.51
N THR A 75 6.04 3.75 -4.32
CA THR A 75 5.88 5.03 -5.03
C THR A 75 6.83 6.09 -4.47
N THR A 76 7.02 7.20 -5.19
CA THR A 76 7.75 8.37 -4.68
C THR A 76 7.10 8.98 -3.43
N ASP A 77 5.80 8.75 -3.26
CA ASP A 77 5.02 9.16 -2.10
C ASP A 77 5.09 8.12 -0.96
N GLY A 78 5.90 7.05 -1.08
CA GLY A 78 6.09 6.04 -0.05
C GLY A 78 4.96 5.02 0.06
N ASP A 79 4.06 4.96 -0.92
CA ASP A 79 2.96 3.99 -0.93
C ASP A 79 3.48 2.64 -1.40
N LEU A 80 3.05 1.56 -0.73
CA LEU A 80 3.39 0.20 -1.10
C LEU A 80 2.38 -0.31 -2.15
N ILE A 81 2.90 -0.72 -3.30
CA ILE A 81 2.13 -1.39 -4.35
C ILE A 81 2.39 -2.89 -4.24
N LEU A 82 1.33 -3.66 -4.02
CA LEU A 82 1.36 -5.12 -4.01
C LEU A 82 0.46 -5.62 -5.13
N LEU A 83 1.07 -6.23 -6.15
CA LEU A 83 0.35 -6.98 -7.17
C LEU A 83 0.63 -8.46 -6.93
N HIS A 84 -0.38 -9.20 -6.51
CA HIS A 84 -0.28 -10.65 -6.36
C HIS A 84 -1.43 -11.32 -7.11
N GLU A 85 -1.18 -12.50 -7.65
CA GLU A 85 -2.26 -13.34 -8.15
C GLU A 85 -3.07 -13.86 -6.94
N GLN A 86 -4.39 -13.86 -7.05
CA GLN A 86 -5.22 -14.46 -6.02
C GLN A 86 -4.96 -15.97 -6.03
N LEU A 87 -4.55 -16.52 -4.89
CA LEU A 87 -4.50 -17.96 -4.72
C LEU A 87 -5.94 -18.48 -4.80
N SER A 88 -6.15 -19.59 -5.51
CA SER A 88 -7.43 -20.30 -5.44
C SER A 88 -7.62 -20.76 -4.00
N GLU A 89 -8.72 -20.36 -3.38
CA GLU A 89 -9.12 -20.89 -2.08
C GLU A 89 -9.44 -22.39 -2.26
N GLU A 90 -8.46 -23.25 -2.02
CA GLU A 90 -8.75 -24.66 -1.77
C GLU A 90 -9.40 -24.72 -0.38
N GLU A 91 -10.71 -25.00 -0.34
CA GLU A 91 -11.40 -25.29 0.90
C GLU A 91 -10.59 -26.33 1.68
N PRO A 92 -10.30 -26.10 2.98
CA PRO A 92 -9.53 -27.06 3.76
C PRO A 92 -10.27 -28.39 3.75
N LYS A 93 -9.66 -29.41 3.13
CA LYS A 93 -10.21 -30.77 3.09
C LYS A 93 -10.58 -31.18 4.50
N GLU A 94 -11.87 -31.37 4.76
CA GLU A 94 -12.35 -31.96 6.02
C GLU A 94 -11.57 -33.26 6.25
N LYS A 95 -10.87 -33.33 7.38
CA LYS A 95 -10.23 -34.57 7.82
C LYS A 95 -11.35 -35.57 8.11
N THR A 96 -11.49 -36.55 7.24
CA THR A 96 -12.31 -37.74 7.48
C THR A 96 -11.65 -38.65 8.51
#